data_AF-A0A2V9QGP1-F1
#
_entry.id   AF-A0A2V9QGP1-F1
#
_cell.length_a   1.000
_cell.length_b   1.000
_cell.length_c   1.000
_cell.angle_alpha   90.00
_cell.angle_beta   90.00
_cell.angle_gamma   90.00
#
_symmetry.space_group_name_H-M   'P 1'
#
loop_
_entity.id
_entity.type
_entity.pdbx_description
1 polymer ?
#
loop_
_entity_poly.entity_id
_entity_poly.type
_entity_poly.pdbx_seq_one_letter_code
_entity_poly.pdbx_strand_id
1 'polypeptide(L)'
;MLICIADRDAISMDIYSTWNLLFGVLAGHTVTKTATKIVLRLDQTSDKWPHVRDLEDGTQEILLGNPIAHVTHDDIVDEARTQELAAVLAAVLAAWILFDRLNIVNGRAGLHWVVAPQFYETNDMPILNNPLSVAGYWNPKNLDKCKHNLVISAAFLWGTIGAAGLMSSTAAPWAEGIPPLKELLRWCYEIDPSIRNFLPEFRLDGAPDTR
;
A
#
# COMPACT_ATOMS: atom_id res chain seq x y z
N MET A 1 7.30 7.92 8.42
CA MET A 1 8.63 8.35 8.96
C MET A 1 9.07 9.58 8.19
N LEU A 2 9.79 10.51 8.82
CA LEU A 2 10.30 11.75 8.21
C LEU A 2 11.82 11.82 8.39
N ILE A 3 12.52 12.50 7.49
CA ILE A 3 13.94 12.86 7.65
C ILE A 3 14.03 14.38 7.64
N CYS A 4 14.74 14.94 8.62
CA CYS A 4 15.07 16.36 8.65
C CYS A 4 16.55 16.54 8.31
N ILE A 5 16.84 17.48 7.42
CA ILE A 5 18.19 17.80 6.96
C ILE A 5 18.44 19.25 7.30
N ALA A 6 19.32 19.46 8.27
CA ALA A 6 19.71 20.80 8.70
C ALA A 6 20.97 21.23 7.95
N ASP A 7 20.89 22.38 7.28
CA ASP A 7 22.04 23.08 6.74
C ASP A 7 22.41 24.20 7.71
N ARG A 8 23.57 24.06 8.34
CA ARG A 8 24.04 25.03 9.33
C ARG A 8 24.51 26.33 8.69
N ASP A 9 25.09 26.26 7.50
CA ASP A 9 25.66 27.43 6.84
C ASP A 9 24.54 28.29 6.25
N ALA A 10 23.47 27.65 5.75
CA ALA A 10 22.25 28.32 5.32
C ALA A 10 21.28 28.69 6.46
N ILE A 11 21.51 28.19 7.68
CA ILE A 11 20.61 28.31 8.84
C ILE A 11 19.18 27.92 8.44
N SER A 12 19.07 26.76 7.79
CA SER A 12 17.82 26.23 7.26
C SER A 12 17.68 24.74 7.55
N MET A 13 16.45 24.24 7.42
CA MET A 13 16.13 22.85 7.60
C MET A 13 15.08 22.41 6.59
N ASP A 14 15.36 21.33 5.88
CA ASP A 14 14.41 20.67 4.99
C ASP A 14 13.84 19.43 5.65
N ILE A 15 12.52 19.27 5.58
CA ILE A 15 11.81 18.11 6.12
C ILE A 15 11.30 17.27 4.95
N TYR A 16 11.78 16.03 4.80
CA TYR A 16 11.36 15.11 3.73
C TYR A 16 10.49 13.98 4.27
N SER A 17 9.53 13.54 3.44
CA SER A 17 8.87 12.25 3.68
C SER A 17 9.80 11.12 3.28
N THR A 18 9.93 10.11 4.14
CA THR A 18 10.66 8.88 3.78
C THR A 18 9.75 7.77 3.30
N TRP A 19 8.49 8.06 2.97
CA TRP A 19 7.59 7.01 2.52
C TRP A 19 7.99 6.34 1.22
N ASN A 20 8.65 7.06 0.31
CA ASN A 20 9.22 6.46 -0.89
C ASN A 20 10.29 5.40 -0.56
N LEU A 21 10.91 5.44 0.62
CA LEU A 21 11.83 4.38 1.09
C LEU A 21 11.10 3.04 1.21
N LEU A 22 9.84 3.05 1.68
CA LEU A 22 9.04 1.83 1.74
C LEU A 22 8.90 1.26 0.34
N PHE A 23 8.69 2.09 -0.69
CA PHE A 23 8.61 1.59 -2.05
C PHE A 23 9.91 0.94 -2.55
N GLY A 24 11.09 1.44 -2.19
CA GLY A 24 12.35 0.73 -2.49
C GLY A 24 12.38 -0.70 -1.94
N VAL A 25 11.97 -0.85 -0.69
CA VAL A 25 11.91 -2.15 0.01
C VAL A 25 10.77 -3.03 -0.50
N LEU A 26 9.65 -2.43 -0.93
CA LEU A 26 8.41 -3.11 -1.35
C LEU A 26 8.34 -3.40 -2.84
N ALA A 27 9.09 -2.68 -3.66
CA ALA A 27 9.12 -2.82 -5.10
C ALA A 27 9.82 -4.12 -5.54
N GLY A 28 10.10 -5.07 -4.65
CA GLY A 28 10.69 -6.37 -4.97
C GLY A 28 9.95 -7.20 -6.03
N HIS A 29 8.75 -6.78 -6.46
CA HIS A 29 8.02 -7.37 -7.59
C HIS A 29 8.27 -6.67 -8.95
N THR A 30 8.73 -5.42 -8.96
CA THR A 30 9.15 -4.68 -10.17
C THR A 30 10.68 -4.52 -10.26
N VAL A 31 11.37 -4.58 -9.14
CA VAL A 31 12.82 -4.48 -9.02
C VAL A 31 13.41 -5.84 -9.39
N THR A 32 14.18 -5.85 -10.48
CA THR A 32 14.76 -7.07 -11.05
C THR A 32 15.89 -7.67 -10.20
N LYS A 33 16.40 -6.93 -9.20
CA LYS A 33 17.56 -7.31 -8.38
C LYS A 33 17.43 -6.83 -6.93
N THR A 34 17.71 -7.68 -5.96
CA THR A 34 17.81 -7.26 -4.56
C THR A 34 18.89 -6.19 -4.39
N ALA A 35 18.53 -5.02 -3.85
CA ALA A 35 19.47 -3.93 -3.62
C ALA A 35 20.55 -4.33 -2.60
N THR A 36 21.82 -4.08 -2.92
CA THR A 36 22.95 -4.23 -1.99
C THR A 36 23.15 -2.99 -1.14
N LYS A 37 22.68 -1.84 -1.63
CA LYS A 37 22.77 -0.53 -0.99
C LYS A 37 21.54 0.29 -1.35
N ILE A 38 20.98 1.02 -0.40
CA ILE A 38 19.90 1.99 -0.64
C ILE A 38 20.44 3.40 -0.41
N VAL A 39 20.20 4.30 -1.35
CA VAL A 39 20.59 5.72 -1.28
C VAL A 39 19.35 6.58 -1.42
N LEU A 40 19.15 7.50 -0.47
CA LEU A 40 18.10 8.50 -0.54
C LEU A 40 18.59 9.69 -1.37
N ARG A 41 17.84 10.04 -2.42
CA ARG A 41 18.11 11.20 -3.28
C ARG A 41 17.09 12.30 -2.98
N LEU A 42 17.58 13.35 -2.35
CA LEU A 42 16.84 14.58 -2.06
C LEU A 42 16.64 15.37 -3.34
N ASP A 43 15.53 16.12 -3.43
CA ASP A 43 15.21 17.06 -4.51
C ASP A 43 15.18 16.44 -5.92
N GLN A 44 15.12 15.12 -6.00
CA GLN A 44 14.95 14.39 -7.25
C GLN A 44 13.55 13.82 -7.30
N THR A 45 12.88 14.03 -8.43
CA THR A 45 11.55 13.50 -8.73
C THR A 45 11.61 12.53 -9.91
N SER A 46 10.54 11.76 -10.08
CA SER A 46 10.33 10.88 -11.24
C SER A 46 8.85 10.89 -11.56
N ASP A 47 8.52 10.93 -12.84
CA ASP A 47 7.15 10.72 -13.35
C ASP A 47 6.71 9.25 -13.25
N LYS A 48 7.67 8.35 -13.04
CA LYS A 48 7.45 6.91 -12.91
C LYS A 48 7.44 6.48 -11.45
N TRP A 49 6.30 5.89 -11.04
CA TRP A 49 6.22 5.05 -9.85
C TRP A 49 7.12 3.81 -10.02
N PRO A 50 7.82 3.33 -8.98
CA PRO A 50 7.77 3.72 -7.57
C PRO A 50 8.72 4.85 -7.12
N HIS A 51 9.25 5.66 -8.03
CA HIS A 51 10.32 6.65 -7.73
C HIS A 51 11.61 5.98 -7.23
N VAL A 52 11.88 4.80 -7.77
CA VAL A 52 13.06 3.98 -7.48
C VAL A 52 13.88 3.89 -8.76
N ARG A 53 15.21 4.10 -8.65
CA ARG A 53 16.16 3.91 -9.74
C ARG A 53 17.18 2.86 -9.32
N ASP A 54 17.18 1.73 -10.02
CA ASP A 54 18.19 0.70 -9.82
C ASP A 54 19.45 1.04 -10.64
N LEU A 55 20.61 1.01 -10.01
CA LEU A 55 21.92 1.21 -10.63
C LEU A 55 22.61 -0.13 -10.91
N GLU A 56 23.56 -0.13 -11.83
CA GLU A 56 24.27 -1.34 -12.27
C GLU A 56 25.10 -2.00 -11.16
N ASP A 57 25.59 -1.22 -10.20
CA ASP A 57 26.39 -1.66 -9.05
C ASP A 57 25.56 -2.34 -7.93
N GLY A 58 24.24 -2.45 -8.13
CA GLY A 58 23.30 -2.98 -7.13
C GLY A 58 22.83 -1.94 -6.12
N THR A 59 23.23 -0.67 -6.27
CA THR A 59 22.66 0.45 -5.51
C THR A 59 21.25 0.75 -6.03
N GLN A 60 20.34 0.96 -5.11
CA GLN A 60 18.99 1.43 -5.39
C GLN A 60 18.84 2.86 -4.86
N GLU A 61 18.54 3.79 -5.76
CA GLU A 61 18.25 5.17 -5.42
C GLU A 61 16.74 5.35 -5.19
N ILE A 62 16.39 5.94 -4.06
CA ILE A 62 15.02 6.31 -3.72
C ILE A 62 14.90 7.82 -3.85
N LEU A 63 14.08 8.27 -4.79
CA LEU A 63 13.90 9.67 -5.07
C LEU A 63 12.83 10.22 -4.10
N LEU A 64 13.23 11.09 -3.17
CA LEU A 64 12.35 11.61 -2.12
C LEU A 64 11.51 12.81 -2.57
N GLY A 65 11.78 13.36 -3.75
CA GLY A 65 11.14 14.58 -4.24
C GLY A 65 11.54 15.81 -3.44
N ASN A 66 10.70 16.84 -3.53
CA ASN A 66 10.88 18.10 -2.81
C ASN A 66 10.60 17.93 -1.30
N PRO A 67 11.13 18.81 -0.44
CA PRO A 67 10.81 18.80 0.98
C PRO A 67 9.35 19.19 1.26
N ILE A 68 8.77 18.61 2.32
CA ILE A 68 7.46 18.92 2.93
C ILE A 68 7.42 20.35 3.41
N ALA A 69 8.53 20.78 3.98
CA ALA A 69 8.73 22.12 4.47
C ALA A 69 10.21 22.45 4.36
N HIS A 70 10.48 23.65 3.87
CA HIS A 70 11.75 24.33 4.05
C HIS A 70 11.55 25.34 5.18
N VAL A 71 12.32 25.19 6.26
CA VAL A 71 12.25 26.05 7.43
C VAL A 71 13.52 26.87 7.51
N THR A 72 13.38 28.19 7.50
CA THR A 72 14.48 29.14 7.68
C THR A 72 14.43 29.79 9.06
N HIS A 73 15.48 30.52 9.42
CA HIS A 73 15.47 31.32 10.66
C HIS A 73 14.36 32.38 10.69
N ASP A 74 14.00 32.95 9.54
CA ASP A 74 12.94 33.97 9.42
C ASP A 74 11.57 33.39 9.76
N ASP A 75 11.34 32.12 9.41
CA ASP A 75 10.08 31.43 9.71
C ASP A 75 9.87 31.17 11.20
N ILE A 76 10.95 31.09 11.99
CA ILE A 76 10.91 30.83 13.44
C ILE A 76 10.56 32.09 14.22
N VAL A 77 10.96 33.26 13.71
CA VAL A 77 10.71 34.55 14.38
C VAL A 77 9.35 35.14 14.01
N ASP A 78 8.78 34.73 12.88
CA ASP A 78 7.42 35.09 12.46
C ASP A 78 6.40 34.05 12.97
N GLU A 79 5.59 34.46 13.95
CA GLU A 79 4.57 33.61 14.55
C GLU A 79 3.52 33.13 13.54
N ALA A 80 3.15 33.96 12.55
CA ALA A 80 2.18 33.58 11.54
C ALA A 80 2.74 32.51 10.60
N ARG A 81 4.01 32.65 10.19
CA ARG A 81 4.72 31.63 9.39
C ARG A 81 4.93 30.34 10.14
N THR A 82 5.29 30.42 11.42
CA THR A 82 5.41 29.24 12.29
C THR A 82 4.07 28.48 12.37
N GLN A 83 2.95 29.18 12.53
CA GLN A 83 1.62 28.56 12.55
C GLN A 83 1.25 27.92 11.21
N GLU A 84 1.58 28.57 10.08
CA GLU A 84 1.36 28.03 8.74
C GLU A 84 2.15 26.73 8.52
N LEU A 85 3.45 26.72 8.84
CA LEU A 85 4.30 25.54 8.75
C LEU A 85 3.80 24.40 9.64
N ALA A 86 3.40 24.70 10.88
CA ALA A 86 2.84 23.71 11.79
C ALA A 86 1.55 23.09 11.23
N ALA A 87 0.69 23.88 10.60
CA ALA A 87 -0.54 23.39 9.97
C ALA A 87 -0.25 22.45 8.79
N VAL A 88 0.69 22.79 7.90
CA VAL A 88 1.10 21.94 6.78
C VAL A 88 1.66 20.61 7.28
N LEU A 89 2.60 20.67 8.23
CA LEU A 89 3.21 19.46 8.81
C LEU A 89 2.17 18.58 9.51
N ALA A 90 1.23 19.18 10.27
CA ALA A 90 0.16 18.46 10.93
C ALA A 90 -0.76 17.74 9.93
N ALA A 91 -1.15 18.41 8.84
CA ALA A 91 -1.99 17.84 7.80
C ALA A 91 -1.30 16.66 7.10
N VAL A 92 -0.02 16.83 6.75
CA VAL A 92 0.80 15.78 6.14
C VAL A 92 0.93 14.59 7.09
N LEU A 93 1.29 14.82 8.36
CA LEU A 93 1.38 13.77 9.38
C LEU A 93 0.04 13.03 9.58
N ALA A 94 -1.09 13.74 9.60
CA ALA A 94 -2.40 13.13 9.75
C ALA A 94 -2.71 12.14 8.61
N ALA A 95 -2.39 12.50 7.37
CA ALA A 95 -2.54 11.61 6.22
C ALA A 95 -1.61 10.39 6.33
N TRP A 96 -0.36 10.58 6.73
CA TRP A 96 0.57 9.47 6.93
C TRP A 96 0.10 8.51 8.03
N ILE A 97 -0.43 9.03 9.14
CA ILE A 97 -0.99 8.23 10.22
C ILE A 97 -2.17 7.38 9.71
N LEU A 98 -2.99 7.92 8.81
CA LEU A 98 -4.10 7.18 8.22
C LEU A 98 -3.60 6.00 7.36
N PHE A 99 -2.58 6.21 6.53
CA PHE A 99 -1.95 5.12 5.78
C PHE A 99 -1.24 4.11 6.68
N ASP A 100 -0.52 4.56 7.71
CA ASP A 100 0.12 3.67 8.68
C ASP A 100 -0.91 2.79 9.39
N ARG A 101 -2.06 3.36 9.80
CA ARG A 101 -3.16 2.58 10.39
C ARG A 101 -3.67 1.51 9.45
N LEU A 102 -3.91 1.86 8.18
CA LEU A 102 -4.35 0.90 7.16
C LEU A 102 -3.33 -0.24 7.00
N ASN A 103 -2.05 0.08 6.95
CA ASN A 103 -0.99 -0.90 6.75
C ASN A 103 -0.68 -1.73 8.00
N ILE A 104 -0.82 -1.17 9.19
CA ILE A 104 -0.75 -1.92 10.46
C ILE A 104 -1.89 -2.93 10.54
N VAL A 105 -3.11 -2.54 10.16
CA VAL A 105 -4.26 -3.45 10.10
C VAL A 105 -3.99 -4.58 9.12
N ASN A 106 -3.51 -4.26 7.91
CA ASN A 106 -3.11 -5.28 6.92
C ASN A 106 -2.06 -6.24 7.49
N GLY A 107 -0.99 -5.70 8.09
CA GLY A 107 0.07 -6.50 8.70
C GLY A 107 -0.43 -7.41 9.83
N ARG A 108 -1.34 -6.93 10.67
CA ARG A 108 -2.00 -7.73 11.72
C ARG A 108 -2.94 -8.80 11.16
N ALA A 109 -3.55 -8.56 10.01
CA ALA A 109 -4.34 -9.55 9.27
C ALA A 109 -3.44 -10.57 8.52
N GLY A 110 -2.11 -10.49 8.65
CA GLY A 110 -1.18 -11.33 7.91
C GLY A 110 -1.13 -11.00 6.42
N LEU A 111 -1.71 -9.87 6.02
CA LEU A 111 -1.65 -9.30 4.68
C LEU A 111 -0.45 -8.37 4.62
N HIS A 112 0.60 -8.83 3.94
CA HIS A 112 1.82 -8.06 3.81
C HIS A 112 1.77 -7.26 2.49
N TRP A 113 0.82 -6.33 2.39
CA TRP A 113 0.86 -5.27 1.38
C TRP A 113 0.79 -3.90 2.04
N VAL A 114 1.30 -2.90 1.33
CA VAL A 114 1.30 -1.51 1.75
C VAL A 114 0.50 -0.72 0.74
N VAL A 115 -0.45 0.04 1.25
CA VAL A 115 -1.23 1.03 0.50
C VAL A 115 -0.59 2.39 0.73
N ALA A 116 -0.39 3.13 -0.35
CA ALA A 116 0.18 4.47 -0.33
C ALA A 116 -0.28 5.27 -1.57
N PRO A 117 -0.16 6.61 -1.56
CA PRO A 117 -0.40 7.41 -2.76
C PRO A 117 0.52 6.98 -3.92
N GLN A 118 -0.02 6.91 -5.15
CA GLN A 118 0.79 6.64 -6.35
C GLN A 118 1.75 7.78 -6.68
N PHE A 119 1.32 9.02 -6.42
CA PHE A 119 2.10 10.22 -6.63
C PHE A 119 2.01 11.09 -5.37
N TYR A 120 3.14 11.67 -4.99
CA TYR A 120 3.21 12.69 -3.96
C TYR A 120 4.04 13.85 -4.49
N GLU A 121 3.38 14.96 -4.79
CA GLU A 121 4.04 16.25 -4.98
C GLU A 121 4.00 16.98 -3.65
N THR A 122 5.19 17.28 -3.15
CA THR A 122 5.38 17.87 -1.85
C THR A 122 4.99 19.36 -1.88
N ASN A 123 4.13 19.79 -0.96
CA ASN A 123 3.38 21.07 -0.86
C ASN A 123 1.92 21.04 -1.34
N ASP A 124 1.46 19.94 -1.95
CA ASP A 124 0.03 19.69 -2.04
C ASP A 124 -0.44 18.86 -0.85
N MET A 125 -1.64 19.18 -0.35
CA MET A 125 -2.35 18.28 0.57
C MET A 125 -2.31 16.89 -0.06
N PRO A 126 -1.87 15.83 0.65
CA PRO A 126 -1.90 14.47 0.11
C PRO A 126 -3.34 14.21 -0.29
N ILE A 127 -3.60 14.30 -1.59
CA ILE A 127 -4.96 14.32 -2.10
C ILE A 127 -5.49 12.93 -1.76
N LEU A 128 -6.44 12.83 -0.83
CA LEU A 128 -7.09 11.57 -0.46
C LEU A 128 -7.79 10.93 -1.67
N ASN A 129 -7.96 11.70 -2.75
CA ASN A 129 -8.46 11.27 -4.06
C ASN A 129 -7.36 10.90 -5.07
N ASN A 130 -6.07 10.99 -4.73
CA ASN A 130 -5.03 10.43 -5.61
C ASN A 130 -5.22 8.91 -5.70
N PRO A 131 -4.96 8.30 -6.87
CA PRO A 131 -4.96 6.86 -7.00
C PRO A 131 -4.05 6.26 -5.93
N LEU A 132 -4.61 5.35 -5.13
CA LEU A 132 -3.82 4.58 -4.17
C LEU A 132 -3.13 3.45 -4.94
N SER A 133 -1.83 3.32 -4.73
CA SER A 133 -1.04 2.17 -5.18
C SER A 133 -0.88 1.17 -4.05
N VAL A 134 -0.84 -0.11 -4.41
CA VAL A 134 -0.66 -1.23 -3.48
C VAL A 134 0.61 -1.97 -3.88
N ALA A 135 1.55 -2.09 -2.94
CA ALA A 135 2.78 -2.86 -3.14
C ALA A 135 2.84 -4.03 -2.14
N GLY A 136 3.10 -5.24 -2.64
CA GLY A 136 3.21 -6.44 -1.80
C GLY A 136 4.63 -6.69 -1.30
N TYR A 137 4.78 -7.10 -0.04
CA TYR A 137 6.01 -7.73 0.43
C TYR A 137 6.09 -9.15 -0.13
N TRP A 138 7.03 -9.37 -1.04
CA TRP A 138 7.32 -10.73 -1.49
C TRP A 138 8.15 -11.47 -0.44
N ASN A 139 7.52 -12.41 0.27
CA ASN A 139 8.20 -13.37 1.11
C ASN A 139 7.55 -14.75 0.90
N PRO A 140 8.28 -15.75 0.39
CA PRO A 140 7.73 -17.09 0.14
C PRO A 140 7.09 -17.73 1.37
N LYS A 141 7.55 -17.39 2.58
CA LYS A 141 6.97 -17.88 3.85
C LYS A 141 5.56 -17.33 4.11
N ASN A 142 5.15 -16.28 3.40
CA ASN A 142 3.80 -15.74 3.48
C ASN A 142 2.81 -16.47 2.57
N LEU A 143 3.25 -17.37 1.69
CA LEU A 143 2.38 -17.99 0.68
C LEU A 143 1.15 -18.67 1.30
N ASP A 144 1.32 -19.40 2.41
CA ASP A 144 0.20 -20.04 3.10
C ASP A 144 -0.79 -19.02 3.69
N LYS A 145 -0.29 -17.90 4.23
CA LYS A 145 -1.14 -16.81 4.72
C LYS A 145 -1.87 -16.11 3.59
N CYS A 146 -1.20 -15.84 2.48
CA CYS A 146 -1.82 -15.26 1.30
C CYS A 146 -2.92 -16.16 0.75
N LYS A 147 -2.64 -17.46 0.63
CA LYS A 147 -3.63 -18.48 0.25
C LYS A 147 -4.84 -18.46 1.18
N HIS A 148 -4.61 -18.55 2.49
CA HIS A 148 -5.69 -18.56 3.48
C HIS A 148 -6.53 -17.26 3.46
N ASN A 149 -5.88 -16.11 3.39
CA ASN A 149 -6.57 -14.83 3.34
C ASN A 149 -7.35 -14.64 2.03
N LEU A 150 -6.82 -15.09 0.89
CA LEU A 150 -7.54 -15.08 -0.39
C LEU A 150 -8.79 -15.95 -0.32
N VAL A 151 -8.67 -17.16 0.22
CA VAL A 151 -9.76 -18.10 0.44
C VAL A 151 -10.87 -17.47 1.29
N ILE A 152 -10.52 -16.92 2.46
CA ILE A 152 -11.48 -16.25 3.34
C ILE A 152 -12.13 -15.06 2.64
N SER A 153 -11.33 -14.21 2.01
CA SER A 153 -11.83 -12.99 1.35
C SER A 153 -12.80 -13.31 0.22
N ALA A 154 -12.50 -14.32 -0.62
CA ALA A 154 -13.38 -14.77 -1.68
C ALA A 154 -14.71 -15.30 -1.12
N ALA A 155 -14.66 -16.14 -0.07
CA ALA A 155 -15.86 -16.70 0.54
C ALA A 155 -16.76 -15.61 1.18
N PHE A 156 -16.16 -14.64 1.88
CA PHE A 156 -16.91 -13.51 2.44
C PHE A 156 -17.49 -12.60 1.37
N LEU A 157 -16.74 -12.30 0.31
CA LEU A 157 -17.23 -11.52 -0.82
C LEU A 157 -18.45 -12.20 -1.45
N TRP A 158 -18.38 -13.50 -1.68
CA TRP A 158 -19.49 -14.30 -2.21
C TRP A 158 -20.73 -14.23 -1.32
N GLY A 159 -20.57 -14.46 -0.01
CA GLY A 159 -21.67 -14.36 0.94
C GLY A 159 -22.28 -12.96 0.99
N THR A 160 -21.45 -11.91 0.89
CA THR A 160 -21.91 -10.51 0.91
C THR A 160 -22.69 -10.15 -0.36
N ILE A 161 -22.22 -10.55 -1.53
CA ILE A 161 -22.94 -10.39 -2.81
C ILE A 161 -24.27 -11.14 -2.77
N GLY A 162 -24.26 -12.36 -2.22
CA GLY A 162 -25.46 -13.17 -1.99
C GLY A 162 -26.48 -12.46 -1.11
N ALA A 163 -26.07 -11.99 0.07
CA ALA A 163 -26.91 -11.26 1.01
C ALA A 163 -27.45 -9.94 0.43
N ALA A 164 -26.69 -9.29 -0.45
CA ALA A 164 -27.10 -8.08 -1.15
C ALA A 164 -28.02 -8.35 -2.36
N GLY A 165 -28.29 -9.62 -2.71
CA GLY A 165 -29.15 -9.98 -3.85
C GLY A 165 -28.51 -9.72 -5.22
N LEU A 166 -27.17 -9.59 -5.28
CA LEU A 166 -26.44 -9.17 -6.48
C LEU A 166 -25.98 -10.34 -7.36
N MET A 167 -26.26 -11.58 -6.97
CA MET A 167 -25.81 -12.81 -7.66
C MET A 167 -26.30 -12.94 -9.11
N SER A 168 -27.42 -12.28 -9.42
CA SER A 168 -28.02 -12.26 -10.76
C SER A 168 -27.96 -10.87 -11.39
N SER A 169 -27.14 -9.96 -10.84
CA SER A 169 -26.96 -8.62 -11.38
C SER A 169 -26.38 -8.68 -12.79
N THR A 170 -27.06 -8.03 -13.73
CA THR A 170 -26.56 -7.82 -15.10
C THR A 170 -25.77 -6.51 -15.23
N ALA A 171 -25.67 -5.73 -14.15
CA ALA A 171 -24.87 -4.50 -14.13
C ALA A 171 -23.42 -4.80 -13.77
N ALA A 172 -22.50 -4.08 -14.43
CA ALA A 172 -21.11 -4.00 -14.01
C ALA A 172 -21.02 -3.35 -12.61
N PRO A 173 -20.05 -3.75 -11.75
CA PRO A 173 -18.99 -4.72 -12.02
C PRO A 173 -19.41 -6.20 -11.80
N TRP A 174 -20.64 -6.44 -11.33
CA TRP A 174 -21.06 -7.76 -10.84
C TRP A 174 -21.28 -8.80 -11.93
N ALA A 175 -21.89 -8.40 -13.06
CA ALA A 175 -22.12 -9.30 -14.20
C ALA A 175 -20.82 -9.91 -14.73
N GLU A 176 -19.75 -9.12 -14.72
CA GLU A 176 -18.42 -9.51 -15.18
C GLU A 176 -17.60 -10.21 -14.08
N GLY A 177 -17.75 -9.79 -12.82
CA GLY A 177 -16.95 -10.29 -11.70
C GLY A 177 -17.45 -11.59 -11.06
N ILE A 178 -18.74 -11.92 -11.16
CA ILE A 178 -19.30 -13.12 -10.52
C ILE A 178 -18.77 -14.43 -11.12
N PRO A 179 -18.72 -14.62 -12.47
CA PRO A 179 -18.15 -15.84 -13.05
C PRO A 179 -16.71 -16.15 -12.61
N PRO A 180 -15.73 -15.22 -12.69
CA PRO A 180 -14.38 -15.50 -12.24
C PRO A 180 -14.28 -15.69 -10.71
N LEU A 181 -15.10 -15.00 -9.92
CA LEU A 181 -15.19 -15.25 -8.48
C LEU A 181 -15.66 -16.69 -8.20
N LYS A 182 -16.61 -17.22 -8.97
CA LYS A 182 -17.09 -18.60 -8.85
C LYS A 182 -15.98 -19.62 -9.14
N GLU A 183 -15.17 -19.39 -10.18
CA GLU A 183 -14.02 -20.26 -10.48
C GLU A 183 -12.95 -20.18 -9.39
N LEU A 184 -12.67 -18.98 -8.87
CA LEU A 184 -11.76 -18.82 -7.73
C LEU A 184 -12.25 -19.61 -6.50
N LEU A 185 -13.54 -19.55 -6.19
CA LEU A 185 -14.12 -20.28 -5.06
C LEU A 185 -14.03 -21.81 -5.22
N ARG A 186 -14.17 -22.34 -6.44
CA ARG A 186 -13.92 -23.77 -6.72
C ARG A 186 -12.48 -24.15 -6.41
N TRP A 187 -11.52 -23.36 -6.90
CA TRP A 187 -10.12 -23.59 -6.58
C TRP A 187 -9.86 -23.48 -5.07
N CYS A 188 -10.41 -22.48 -4.40
CA CYS A 188 -10.33 -22.32 -2.94
C CYS A 188 -10.90 -23.53 -2.19
N TYR A 189 -12.02 -24.10 -2.65
CA TYR A 189 -12.68 -25.27 -2.06
C TYR A 189 -11.80 -26.53 -2.10
N GLU A 190 -10.99 -26.69 -3.15
CA GLU A 190 -10.07 -27.80 -3.31
C GLU A 190 -8.85 -27.69 -2.38
N ILE A 191 -8.28 -26.49 -2.24
CA ILE A 191 -7.02 -26.26 -1.53
C ILE A 191 -7.15 -26.02 -0.02
N ASP A 192 -8.32 -25.58 0.46
CA ASP A 192 -8.56 -25.28 1.87
C ASP A 192 -9.88 -25.92 2.35
N PRO A 193 -9.82 -27.10 3.00
CA PRO A 193 -11.01 -27.77 3.50
C PRO A 193 -11.81 -26.98 4.55
N SER A 194 -11.20 -25.97 5.21
CA SER A 194 -11.85 -25.22 6.28
C SER A 194 -13.03 -24.36 5.80
N ILE A 195 -13.05 -23.99 4.52
CA ILE A 195 -14.10 -23.14 3.94
C ILE A 195 -15.30 -23.91 3.38
N ARG A 196 -15.24 -25.24 3.30
CA ARG A 196 -16.30 -26.06 2.66
C ARG A 196 -17.67 -25.87 3.33
N ASN A 197 -17.68 -25.59 4.62
CA ASN A 197 -18.91 -25.31 5.37
C ASN A 197 -19.52 -23.95 5.03
N PHE A 198 -18.73 -23.01 4.51
CA PHE A 198 -19.17 -21.68 4.10
C PHE A 198 -19.55 -21.61 2.61
N LEU A 199 -19.25 -22.67 1.85
CA LEU A 199 -19.47 -22.77 0.40
C LEU A 199 -20.15 -24.10 0.03
N PRO A 200 -21.33 -24.41 0.59
CA PRO A 200 -21.99 -25.70 0.42
C PRO A 200 -22.36 -26.01 -1.04
N GLU A 201 -22.65 -25.00 -1.86
CA GLU A 201 -22.98 -25.16 -3.28
C GLU A 201 -21.79 -25.55 -4.17
N PHE A 202 -20.57 -25.53 -3.62
CA PHE A 202 -19.36 -25.97 -4.30
C PHE A 202 -18.95 -27.40 -3.91
N ARG A 203 -19.78 -28.11 -3.13
CA ARG A 203 -19.62 -29.55 -2.92
C ARG A 203 -19.62 -30.25 -4.26
N LEU A 204 -18.49 -30.85 -4.63
CA LEU A 204 -18.43 -31.77 -5.76
C LEU A 204 -19.43 -32.90 -5.49
N ASP A 205 -20.43 -33.02 -6.36
CA ASP A 205 -21.40 -34.10 -6.32
C ASP A 205 -20.66 -35.45 -6.27
N GLY A 206 -20.62 -36.08 -5.09
CA GLY A 206 -20.03 -37.41 -4.90
C GLY A 206 -19.06 -37.63 -3.74
N ALA A 207 -18.71 -36.61 -2.93
CA ALA A 207 -17.94 -36.86 -1.71
C ALA A 207 -18.87 -37.41 -0.59
N PRO A 208 -18.66 -38.65 -0.09
CA PRO A 208 -19.53 -39.24 0.93
C PRO A 208 -19.46 -38.45 2.24
N ASP A 209 -20.64 -38.21 2.81
CA ASP A 209 -20.85 -37.47 4.06
C ASP A 209 -20.35 -38.32 5.25
N THR A 210 -19.06 -38.18 5.63
CA THR A 210 -18.55 -38.79 6.87
C THR A 210 -18.88 -37.87 8.03
N ARG A 211 -20.10 -38.01 8.57
CA ARG A 211 -20.41 -37.62 9.95
C ARG A 211 -19.84 -38.61 10.94
#